data_AF-A0A0K1JNC6-F1
#
_entry.id   AF-A0A0K1JNC6-F1
#
_cell.length_a   1.000
_cell.length_b   1.000
_cell.length_c   1.000
_cell.angle_alpha   90.00
_cell.angle_beta   90.00
_cell.angle_gamma   90.00
#
_symmetry.space_group_name_H-M   'P 1'
#
loop_
_entity.id
_entity.type
_entity.pdbx_description
1 polymer ?
#
loop_
_entity_poly.entity_id
_entity_poly.type
_entity_poly.pdbx_seq_one_letter_code
_entity_poly.pdbx_strand_id
1 'polypeptide(L)'
;MDSEFDIAASLEPTGSVPDRALAELKKLREGRGLTVDRIAHSPSLLSATGTSDPAEALAIIRAALSELGDNDRARALRVDFGLNLEQAILRPPTGREIDYLGDRRSAYATILGYDVKTLSRWSDKTISELRGKLLTDQFDGRIIVAAGVKRRRVTGVEVMQYDQTDTELSRGKTLGFKNPEDTSLPLVLYGFPRDWRPISIGFVVAFLDEDFPRTVSALVADTIIDVGFGHERTPLEIDDGMARCRIDRPRRDQLYGVWWEW
;
A
#
# COMPACT_ATOMS: atom_id res chain seq x y z
N MET A 1 -27.45 14.88 -20.12
CA MET A 1 -26.74 14.62 -21.40
C MET A 1 -25.30 14.76 -20.98
N ASP A 2 -24.74 13.64 -20.53
CA ASP A 2 -23.69 13.63 -19.53
C ASP A 2 -22.35 13.62 -20.26
N SER A 3 -21.60 14.72 -20.18
CA SER A 3 -20.24 14.79 -20.71
C SER A 3 -19.25 14.42 -19.61
N GLU A 4 -18.98 13.13 -19.45
CA GLU A 4 -17.77 12.67 -18.76
C GLU A 4 -16.56 12.99 -19.67
N PHE A 5 -15.63 13.82 -19.16
CA PHE A 5 -14.37 14.12 -19.83
C PHE A 5 -13.33 13.05 -19.46
N ASP A 6 -13.06 12.13 -20.39
CA ASP A 6 -12.02 11.10 -20.26
C ASP A 6 -10.63 11.69 -20.59
N ILE A 7 -9.73 11.74 -19.61
CA ILE A 7 -8.31 12.06 -19.83
C ILE A 7 -7.55 10.74 -20.06
N ALA A 8 -7.43 10.33 -21.33
CA ALA A 8 -6.83 9.04 -21.70
C ALA A 8 -5.28 9.09 -21.75
N ALA A 9 -4.61 8.53 -20.74
CA ALA A 9 -3.20 8.14 -20.82
C ALA A 9 -3.07 6.74 -21.48
N SER A 10 -2.48 6.72 -22.68
CA SER A 10 -2.25 5.51 -23.48
C SER A 10 -0.97 4.79 -23.05
N LEU A 11 -1.08 3.55 -22.53
CA LEU A 11 0.04 2.62 -22.38
C LEU A 11 -0.45 1.16 -22.54
N GLU A 12 0.26 0.41 -23.39
CA GLU A 12 0.07 -1.01 -23.71
C GLU A 12 0.37 -1.95 -22.52
N PRO A 13 -0.20 -3.18 -22.49
CA PRO A 13 -0.02 -4.11 -21.37
C PRO A 13 1.33 -4.85 -21.48
N THR A 14 2.33 -4.42 -20.71
CA THR A 14 3.55 -5.20 -20.51
C THR A 14 3.31 -6.36 -19.55
N GLY A 15 3.86 -7.54 -19.88
CA GLY A 15 3.73 -8.79 -19.11
C GLY A 15 3.99 -8.66 -17.60
N SER A 16 3.45 -9.63 -16.83
CA SER A 16 3.42 -9.61 -15.36
C SER A 16 4.74 -9.15 -14.75
N VAL A 17 4.72 -7.98 -14.12
CA VAL A 17 5.90 -7.41 -13.44
C VAL A 17 6.34 -8.37 -12.32
N PRO A 18 7.64 -8.72 -12.21
CA PRO A 18 8.13 -9.60 -11.15
C PRO A 18 7.83 -9.02 -9.77
N ASP A 19 7.32 -9.85 -8.85
CA ASP A 19 7.05 -9.46 -7.46
C ASP A 19 8.37 -9.21 -6.70
N ARG A 20 8.76 -7.93 -6.65
CA ARG A 20 10.04 -7.50 -6.06
C ARG A 20 10.09 -7.73 -4.55
N ALA A 21 8.99 -7.58 -3.83
CA ALA A 21 8.94 -7.84 -2.39
C ALA A 21 9.12 -9.34 -2.10
N LEU A 22 8.55 -10.23 -2.92
CA LEU A 22 8.81 -11.67 -2.80
C LEU A 22 10.29 -12.00 -3.08
N ALA A 23 10.89 -11.38 -4.10
CA ALA A 23 12.31 -11.57 -4.39
C ALA A 23 13.21 -11.10 -3.24
N GLU A 24 12.90 -9.94 -2.64
CA GLU A 24 13.59 -9.41 -1.46
C GLU A 24 13.42 -10.33 -0.24
N LEU A 25 12.21 -10.83 0.03
CA LEU A 25 11.97 -11.84 1.08
C LEU A 25 12.82 -13.09 0.89
N LYS A 26 12.90 -13.60 -0.34
CA LYS A 26 13.72 -14.79 -0.66
C LYS A 26 15.20 -14.51 -0.37
N LYS A 27 15.70 -13.33 -0.75
CA LYS A 27 17.07 -12.89 -0.49
C LYS A 27 17.35 -12.70 1.00
N LEU A 28 16.36 -12.24 1.78
CA LEU A 28 16.48 -12.10 3.23
C LEU A 28 16.66 -13.43 3.97
N ARG A 29 16.34 -14.58 3.35
CA ARG A 29 16.66 -15.90 3.94
C ARG A 29 18.16 -16.22 3.92
N GLU A 30 18.88 -15.69 2.93
CA GLU A 30 20.32 -15.88 2.80
C GLU A 30 21.08 -15.10 3.87
N GLY A 31 22.39 -15.37 4.06
CA GLY A 31 23.19 -14.63 5.02
C GLY A 31 22.70 -14.81 6.47
N ARG A 32 22.72 -13.72 7.23
CA ARG A 32 22.25 -13.63 8.62
C ARG A 32 20.74 -13.65 8.81
N GLY A 33 19.96 -13.81 7.74
CA GLY A 33 18.50 -13.84 7.84
C GLY A 33 17.87 -12.45 7.97
N LEU A 34 16.74 -12.37 8.67
CA LEU A 34 15.90 -11.20 8.80
C LEU A 34 16.41 -10.24 9.90
N THR A 35 17.09 -9.17 9.50
CA THR A 35 17.61 -8.12 10.41
C THR A 35 17.18 -6.72 9.95
N VAL A 36 17.18 -5.76 10.90
CA VAL A 36 16.83 -4.35 10.64
C VAL A 36 17.68 -3.78 9.50
N ASP A 37 19.01 -3.93 9.58
CA ASP A 37 19.93 -3.44 8.56
C ASP A 37 19.63 -3.99 7.17
N ARG A 38 19.24 -5.27 7.06
CA ARG A 38 18.94 -5.86 5.76
C ARG A 38 17.58 -5.44 5.21
N ILE A 39 16.60 -5.20 6.08
CA ILE A 39 15.31 -4.61 5.70
C ILE A 39 15.51 -3.18 5.19
N ALA A 40 16.40 -2.40 5.79
CA ALA A 40 16.71 -1.04 5.34
C ALA A 40 17.19 -0.99 3.87
N HIS A 41 17.82 -2.06 3.39
CA HIS A 41 18.26 -2.21 2.00
C HIS A 41 17.24 -2.92 1.10
N SER A 42 15.99 -3.09 1.55
CA SER A 42 14.91 -3.80 0.87
C SER A 42 13.70 -2.87 0.68
N PRO A 43 13.76 -1.93 -0.29
CA PRO A 43 12.76 -0.88 -0.44
C PRO A 43 11.38 -1.39 -0.85
N SER A 44 11.29 -2.56 -1.51
CA SER A 44 10.00 -3.16 -1.87
C SER A 44 9.34 -3.80 -0.65
N LEU A 45 10.13 -4.30 0.30
CA LEU A 45 9.64 -4.81 1.57
C LEU A 45 9.16 -3.72 2.52
N LEU A 46 9.90 -2.63 2.66
CA LEU A 46 9.45 -1.44 3.41
C LEU A 46 8.07 -0.98 2.89
N SER A 47 7.96 -0.88 1.56
CA SER A 47 6.71 -0.56 0.87
C SER A 47 5.60 -1.57 1.18
N ALA A 48 5.89 -2.88 1.08
CA ALA A 48 4.92 -3.94 1.38
C ALA A 48 4.43 -3.87 2.84
N THR A 49 5.31 -3.58 3.80
CA THR A 49 4.93 -3.39 5.21
C THR A 49 4.22 -2.07 5.49
N GLY A 50 4.11 -1.15 4.53
CA GLY A 50 3.41 0.12 4.71
C GLY A 50 4.17 1.15 5.56
N THR A 51 5.48 1.01 5.73
CA THR A 51 6.32 1.90 6.55
C THR A 51 7.67 2.17 5.91
N SER A 52 8.26 3.33 6.22
CA SER A 52 9.65 3.66 5.87
C SER A 52 10.66 3.33 6.98
N ASP A 53 10.20 2.95 8.17
CA ASP A 53 11.05 2.57 9.29
C ASP A 53 11.41 1.06 9.23
N PRO A 54 12.69 0.69 9.06
CA PRO A 54 13.12 -0.71 9.03
C PRO A 54 12.83 -1.50 10.32
N ALA A 55 12.81 -0.85 11.48
CA ALA A 55 12.51 -1.51 12.74
C ALA A 55 11.01 -1.83 12.87
N GLU A 56 10.15 -0.91 12.46
CA GLU A 56 8.70 -1.12 12.37
C GLU A 56 8.38 -2.21 11.33
N ALA A 57 8.99 -2.15 10.15
CA ALA A 57 8.84 -3.19 9.12
C ALA A 57 9.25 -4.58 9.65
N LEU A 58 10.34 -4.67 10.42
CA LEU A 58 10.75 -5.93 11.06
C LEU A 58 9.68 -6.45 12.02
N ALA A 59 9.07 -5.57 12.83
CA ALA A 59 8.01 -5.94 13.75
C ALA A 59 6.77 -6.47 13.00
N ILE A 60 6.37 -5.79 11.93
CA ILE A 60 5.25 -6.21 11.05
C ILE A 60 5.52 -7.59 10.42
N ILE A 61 6.73 -7.81 9.88
CA ILE A 61 7.11 -9.10 9.30
C ILE A 61 7.08 -10.21 10.35
N ARG A 62 7.56 -9.94 11.57
CA ARG A 62 7.53 -10.91 12.68
C ARG A 62 6.09 -11.21 13.14
N ALA A 63 5.22 -10.21 13.18
CA ALA A 63 3.81 -10.41 13.48
C ALA A 63 3.14 -11.30 12.42
N ALA A 64 3.31 -10.98 11.14
CA ALA A 64 2.79 -11.77 10.03
C ALA A 64 3.32 -13.21 10.02
N LEU A 65 4.61 -13.41 10.34
CA LEU A 65 5.20 -14.75 10.53
C LEU A 65 4.60 -15.52 11.71
N SER A 66 4.16 -14.84 12.76
CA SER A 66 3.54 -15.46 13.93
C SER A 66 2.12 -15.92 13.60
N GLU A 67 1.37 -15.14 12.82
CA GLU A 67 0.03 -15.48 12.34
C GLU A 67 -0.04 -16.69 11.40
N LEU A 68 1.08 -17.08 10.78
CA LEU A 68 1.16 -18.32 9.98
C LEU A 68 1.05 -19.59 10.86
N GLY A 69 1.00 -19.43 12.18
CA GLY A 69 0.86 -20.50 13.16
C GLY A 69 2.16 -21.22 13.44
N ASP A 70 2.10 -22.31 14.22
CA ASP A 70 3.28 -23.03 14.70
C ASP A 70 3.46 -24.42 14.07
N ASN A 71 3.07 -24.55 12.80
CA ASN A 71 3.29 -25.77 12.03
C ASN A 71 4.74 -25.84 11.51
N ASP A 72 5.16 -27.05 11.11
CA ASP A 72 6.53 -27.30 10.64
C ASP A 72 6.94 -26.43 9.44
N ARG A 73 5.99 -26.03 8.59
CA ARG A 73 6.26 -25.18 7.43
C ARG A 73 6.57 -23.73 7.83
N ALA A 74 5.83 -23.20 8.80
CA ALA A 74 6.07 -21.88 9.39
C ALA A 74 7.39 -21.87 10.17
N ARG A 75 7.68 -22.93 10.94
CA ARG A 75 8.95 -23.08 11.66
C ARG A 75 10.15 -23.15 10.71
N ALA A 76 10.05 -23.92 9.62
CA ALA A 76 11.10 -23.97 8.61
C ALA A 76 11.40 -22.59 8.00
N LEU A 77 10.37 -21.77 7.73
CA LEU A 77 10.56 -20.41 7.25
C LEU A 77 11.22 -19.50 8.31
N ARG A 78 10.85 -19.62 9.59
CA ARG A 78 11.49 -18.85 10.68
C ARG A 78 12.98 -19.19 10.81
N VAL A 79 13.33 -20.48 10.71
CA VAL A 79 14.72 -20.95 10.67
C VAL A 79 15.47 -20.35 9.47
N ASP A 80 14.85 -20.37 8.29
CA ASP A 80 15.40 -19.74 7.10
C ASP A 80 15.57 -18.22 7.24
N PHE A 81 14.80 -17.56 8.08
CA PHE A 81 15.01 -16.15 8.45
C PHE A 81 15.97 -15.95 9.63
N GLY A 82 16.54 -17.02 10.18
CA GLY A 82 17.49 -16.96 11.29
C GLY A 82 16.83 -16.64 12.63
N LEU A 83 15.50 -16.72 12.69
CA LEU A 83 14.71 -16.43 13.88
C LEU A 83 14.64 -17.68 14.75
N ASN A 84 14.83 -17.50 16.05
CA ASN A 84 14.72 -18.56 17.06
C ASN A 84 15.59 -19.79 16.74
N LEU A 85 16.73 -19.60 16.08
CA LEU A 85 17.55 -20.70 15.59
C LEU A 85 18.01 -21.62 16.71
N GLU A 86 18.49 -21.05 17.82
CA GLU A 86 18.92 -21.79 19.01
C GLU A 86 17.80 -22.70 19.57
N GLN A 87 16.57 -22.19 19.61
CA GLN A 87 15.40 -22.96 20.03
C GLN A 87 15.05 -24.05 19.03
N ALA A 88 15.20 -23.78 17.73
CA ALA A 88 14.89 -24.73 16.67
C ALA A 88 15.91 -25.88 16.58
N ILE A 89 17.19 -25.61 16.84
CA ILE A 89 18.27 -26.62 16.77
C ILE A 89 18.66 -27.20 18.14
N LEU A 90 18.01 -26.74 19.22
CA LEU A 90 18.18 -27.21 20.61
C LEU A 90 19.61 -27.05 21.16
N ARG A 91 20.38 -26.11 20.61
CA ARG A 91 21.73 -25.75 21.05
C ARG A 91 22.15 -24.38 20.52
N PRO A 92 23.21 -23.76 21.07
CA PRO A 92 23.79 -22.57 20.48
C PRO A 92 24.18 -22.79 19.00
N PRO A 93 23.81 -21.87 18.09
CA PRO A 93 24.18 -21.96 16.69
C PRO A 93 25.66 -21.61 16.50
N THR A 94 26.28 -22.30 15.54
CA THR A 94 27.63 -21.98 15.09
C THR A 94 27.63 -20.74 14.20
N GLY A 95 28.77 -20.08 14.04
CA GLY A 95 28.90 -18.94 13.13
C GLY A 95 28.46 -19.27 11.69
N ARG A 96 28.76 -20.49 11.22
CA ARG A 96 28.33 -20.95 9.89
C ARG A 96 26.81 -21.05 9.77
N GLU A 97 26.13 -21.56 10.79
CA GLU A 97 24.67 -21.66 10.80
C GLU A 97 24.01 -20.29 10.85
N ILE A 98 24.62 -19.32 11.53
CA ILE A 98 24.15 -17.93 11.54
C ILE A 98 24.31 -17.30 10.15
N ASP A 99 25.47 -17.47 9.52
CA ASP A 99 25.82 -16.74 8.30
C ASP A 99 25.37 -17.43 6.99
N TYR A 100 25.10 -18.73 6.99
CA TYR A 100 24.80 -19.50 5.78
C TYR A 100 23.49 -20.30 5.88
N LEU A 101 22.58 -20.07 4.94
CA LEU A 101 21.27 -20.73 4.85
C LEU A 101 21.38 -22.25 4.75
N GLY A 102 22.36 -22.77 4.00
CA GLY A 102 22.56 -24.22 3.82
C GLY A 102 22.89 -24.93 5.12
N ASP A 103 23.87 -24.42 5.88
CA ASP A 103 24.25 -24.95 7.19
C ASP A 103 23.07 -24.84 8.18
N ARG A 104 22.36 -23.71 8.16
CA ARG A 104 21.19 -23.47 9.01
C ARG A 104 20.06 -24.48 8.78
N ARG A 105 19.73 -24.75 7.51
CA ARG A 105 18.75 -25.78 7.13
C ARG A 105 19.22 -27.19 7.48
N SER A 106 20.51 -27.46 7.33
CA SER A 106 21.09 -28.77 7.62
C SER A 106 21.00 -29.08 9.13
N ALA A 107 21.31 -28.11 9.98
CA ALA A 107 21.19 -28.24 11.42
C ALA A 107 19.74 -28.54 11.86
N TYR A 108 18.77 -27.81 11.29
CA TYR A 108 17.36 -28.02 11.60
C TYR A 108 16.82 -29.35 11.05
N ALA A 109 17.26 -29.75 9.86
CA ALA A 109 16.95 -31.04 9.25
C ALA A 109 17.36 -32.21 10.15
N THR A 110 18.55 -32.15 10.77
CA THR A 110 19.03 -33.16 11.71
C THR A 110 18.12 -33.33 12.91
N ILE A 111 17.56 -32.23 13.45
CA ILE A 111 16.67 -32.27 14.62
C ILE A 111 15.30 -32.86 14.27
N LEU A 112 14.75 -32.52 13.10
CA LEU A 112 13.43 -32.99 12.69
C LEU A 112 13.42 -34.38 12.03
N GLY A 113 14.57 -34.89 11.58
CA GLY A 113 14.65 -36.16 10.84
C GLY A 113 14.14 -36.06 9.40
N TYR A 114 14.10 -34.87 8.82
CA TYR A 114 13.76 -34.65 7.41
C TYR A 114 14.98 -34.28 6.57
N ASP A 115 14.86 -34.35 5.25
CA ASP A 115 15.89 -33.83 4.35
C ASP A 115 15.78 -32.30 4.16
N VAL A 116 16.91 -31.69 3.79
CA VAL A 116 17.01 -30.23 3.53
C VAL A 116 16.10 -29.79 2.38
N LYS A 117 15.84 -30.68 1.41
CA LYS A 117 15.00 -30.38 0.23
C LYS A 117 13.53 -30.20 0.62
N THR A 118 13.06 -30.97 1.58
CA THR A 118 11.71 -30.92 2.15
C THR A 118 11.52 -29.61 2.89
N LEU A 119 12.49 -29.23 3.73
CA LEU A 119 12.48 -27.93 4.40
C LEU A 119 12.49 -26.76 3.41
N SER A 120 13.30 -26.84 2.34
CA SER A 120 13.31 -25.81 1.29
C SER A 120 11.93 -25.66 0.64
N ARG A 121 11.29 -26.77 0.27
CA ARG A 121 9.95 -26.75 -0.35
C ARG A 121 8.90 -26.15 0.58
N TRP A 122 8.95 -26.49 1.88
CA TRP A 122 8.06 -25.91 2.86
C TRP A 122 8.28 -24.41 2.98
N SER A 123 9.52 -23.97 3.15
CA SER A 123 9.88 -22.55 3.23
C SER A 123 9.49 -21.77 1.97
N ASP A 124 9.72 -22.32 0.76
CA ASP A 124 9.37 -21.67 -0.51
C ASP A 124 7.85 -21.52 -0.71
N LYS A 125 7.06 -22.46 -0.18
CA LYS A 125 5.60 -22.31 -0.16
C LYS A 125 5.18 -21.26 0.86
N THR A 126 5.66 -21.39 2.09
CA THR A 126 5.28 -20.50 3.20
C THR A 126 5.70 -19.05 2.97
N ILE A 127 6.83 -18.80 2.30
CA ILE A 127 7.27 -17.42 2.01
C ILE A 127 6.32 -16.70 1.05
N SER A 128 5.65 -17.44 0.17
CA SER A 128 4.61 -16.89 -0.71
C SER A 128 3.33 -16.56 0.08
N GLU A 129 2.99 -17.37 1.08
CA GLU A 129 1.89 -17.10 2.01
C GLU A 129 2.20 -15.87 2.90
N LEU A 130 3.44 -15.77 3.41
CA LEU A 130 3.92 -14.58 4.13
C LEU A 130 3.83 -13.34 3.24
N ARG A 131 4.30 -13.43 1.99
CA ARG A 131 4.21 -12.33 1.03
C ARG A 131 2.79 -11.83 0.83
N GLY A 132 1.82 -12.75 0.78
CA GLY A 132 0.39 -12.42 0.70
C GLY A 132 -0.11 -11.66 1.94
N LYS A 133 0.35 -12.04 3.14
CA LYS A 133 0.04 -11.32 4.40
C LYS A 133 0.71 -9.96 4.53
N LEU A 134 1.89 -9.79 3.93
CA LEU A 134 2.62 -8.52 3.91
C LEU A 134 2.14 -7.59 2.80
N LEU A 135 1.11 -7.93 2.04
CA LEU A 135 0.42 -6.92 1.25
C LEU A 135 -0.37 -6.05 2.23
N THR A 136 0.16 -4.90 2.62
CA THR A 136 -0.73 -3.80 2.96
C THR A 136 -1.41 -3.36 1.65
N ASP A 137 -2.56 -3.97 1.38
CA ASP A 137 -3.53 -3.74 0.30
C ASP A 137 -2.93 -3.22 -1.03
N GLN A 138 -2.57 -4.11 -1.95
CA GLN A 138 -2.59 -3.76 -3.36
C GLN A 138 -4.05 -3.45 -3.72
N PHE A 139 -4.34 -2.19 -4.00
CA PHE A 139 -5.65 -1.76 -4.46
C PHE A 139 -5.59 -1.41 -5.94
N ASP A 140 -6.35 -2.11 -6.77
CA ASP A 140 -6.46 -1.89 -8.22
C ASP A 140 -7.88 -1.55 -8.68
N GLY A 141 -8.74 -1.17 -7.73
CA GLY A 141 -10.12 -0.80 -7.96
C GLY A 141 -10.34 0.69 -8.23
N ARG A 142 -11.54 1.19 -7.91
CA ARG A 142 -11.93 2.60 -8.07
C ARG A 142 -11.95 3.30 -6.72
N ILE A 143 -11.41 4.50 -6.65
CA ILE A 143 -11.45 5.34 -5.45
C ILE A 143 -12.40 6.50 -5.69
N ILE A 144 -13.26 6.79 -4.72
CA ILE A 144 -14.04 8.03 -4.68
C ILE A 144 -13.71 8.76 -3.39
N VAL A 145 -13.26 10.00 -3.52
CA VAL A 145 -13.01 10.93 -2.43
C VAL A 145 -14.15 11.93 -2.40
N ALA A 146 -15.02 11.79 -1.40
CA ALA A 146 -16.14 12.71 -1.18
C ALA A 146 -15.80 13.68 -0.05
N ALA A 147 -16.16 14.94 -0.17
CA ALA A 147 -15.98 15.93 0.89
C ALA A 147 -17.19 16.84 1.01
N GLY A 148 -17.54 17.20 2.24
CA GLY A 148 -18.55 18.21 2.53
C GLY A 148 -17.89 19.55 2.85
N VAL A 149 -18.38 20.63 2.26
CA VAL A 149 -17.96 22.01 2.54
C VAL A 149 -19.12 22.78 3.11
N LYS A 150 -18.96 23.35 4.30
CA LYS A 150 -19.96 24.16 4.98
C LYS A 150 -19.28 25.37 5.62
N ARG A 151 -19.89 26.55 5.50
CA ARG A 151 -19.36 27.84 5.98
C ARG A 151 -17.91 28.06 5.53
N ARG A 152 -17.65 27.77 4.25
CA ARG A 152 -16.33 27.87 3.61
C ARG A 152 -15.25 26.93 4.17
N ARG A 153 -15.63 25.93 4.96
CA ARG A 153 -14.73 24.93 5.57
C ARG A 153 -15.10 23.51 5.17
N VAL A 154 -14.10 22.65 4.98
CA VAL A 154 -14.28 21.21 4.86
C VAL A 154 -14.78 20.65 6.19
N THR A 155 -15.93 19.99 6.22
CA THR A 155 -16.51 19.38 7.44
C THR A 155 -16.01 17.97 7.67
N GLY A 156 -15.71 17.25 6.59
CA GLY A 156 -15.19 15.90 6.59
C GLY A 156 -14.94 15.40 5.18
N VAL A 157 -14.20 14.30 5.12
CA VAL A 157 -13.86 13.59 3.89
C VAL A 157 -14.18 12.11 4.07
N GLU A 158 -14.78 11.51 3.05
CA GLU A 158 -14.98 10.07 2.94
C GLU A 158 -14.16 9.54 1.77
N VAL A 159 -13.45 8.44 2.01
CA VAL A 159 -12.73 7.70 0.99
C VAL A 159 -13.43 6.37 0.81
N MET A 160 -14.02 6.18 -0.36
CA MET A 160 -14.73 4.98 -0.76
C MET A 160 -13.86 4.19 -1.74
N GLN A 161 -13.70 2.90 -1.48
CA GLN A 161 -12.89 1.97 -2.26
C GLN A 161 -13.81 0.90 -2.82
N TYR A 162 -13.86 0.77 -4.15
CA TYR A 162 -14.70 -0.20 -4.84
C TYR A 162 -13.83 -1.18 -5.62
N ASP A 163 -14.26 -2.43 -5.65
CA ASP A 163 -13.56 -3.48 -6.40
C ASP A 163 -13.47 -3.14 -7.90
N GLN A 164 -12.41 -3.61 -8.56
CA GLN A 164 -12.18 -3.35 -9.99
C GLN A 164 -13.36 -3.79 -10.88
N THR A 165 -14.02 -4.89 -10.51
CA THR A 165 -15.14 -5.47 -11.26
C THR A 165 -16.50 -4.86 -10.89
N ASP A 166 -16.57 -4.08 -9.82
CA ASP A 166 -17.80 -3.46 -9.34
C ASP A 166 -18.06 -2.15 -10.09
N THR A 167 -18.78 -2.28 -11.19
CA THR A 167 -19.19 -1.15 -12.04
C THR A 167 -20.36 -0.38 -11.45
N GLU A 168 -21.14 -1.01 -10.57
CA GLU A 168 -22.32 -0.41 -9.92
C GLU A 168 -21.97 0.32 -8.61
N LEU A 169 -20.70 0.31 -8.18
CA LEU A 169 -20.24 0.91 -6.93
C LEU A 169 -21.06 0.40 -5.72
N SER A 170 -21.37 -0.89 -5.72
CA SER A 170 -22.26 -1.57 -4.78
C SER A 170 -21.51 -2.35 -3.69
N ARG A 171 -20.25 -2.70 -3.94
CA ARG A 171 -19.37 -3.52 -3.11
C ARG A 171 -18.09 -2.75 -2.84
N GLY A 172 -18.13 -1.94 -1.79
CA GLY A 172 -17.01 -1.11 -1.40
C GLY A 172 -16.82 -0.98 0.10
N LYS A 173 -15.66 -0.46 0.46
CA LYS A 173 -15.30 -0.07 1.83
C LYS A 173 -15.26 1.45 1.91
N THR A 174 -15.91 2.00 2.93
CA THR A 174 -15.91 3.44 3.19
C THR A 174 -15.12 3.75 4.45
N LEU A 175 -14.23 4.74 4.35
CA LEU A 175 -13.49 5.31 5.47
C LEU A 175 -13.86 6.78 5.59
N GLY A 176 -14.46 7.17 6.72
CA GLY A 176 -14.87 8.55 6.99
C GLY A 176 -13.93 9.24 7.98
N PHE A 177 -13.56 10.47 7.66
CA PHE A 177 -12.70 11.32 8.47
C PHE A 177 -13.40 12.67 8.70
N LYS A 178 -13.57 13.07 9.96
CA LYS A 178 -14.05 14.42 10.28
C LYS A 178 -12.88 15.38 10.22
N ASN A 179 -13.12 16.62 9.78
CA ASN A 179 -12.08 17.66 9.87
C ASN A 179 -11.82 17.98 11.36
N PRO A 180 -10.60 17.72 11.88
CA PRO A 180 -10.28 17.95 13.28
C PRO A 180 -10.14 19.44 13.64
N GLU A 181 -9.87 20.30 12.65
CA GLU A 181 -9.54 21.70 12.86
C GLU A 181 -10.70 22.63 12.54
N ASP A 182 -10.76 23.77 13.24
CA ASP A 182 -11.85 24.72 13.07
C ASP A 182 -11.85 25.54 11.77
N THR A 183 -10.76 25.43 11.02
CA THR A 183 -10.53 26.04 9.72
C THR A 183 -10.07 24.95 8.73
N SER A 184 -10.06 25.29 7.45
CA SER A 184 -9.46 24.44 6.42
C SER A 184 -8.99 25.29 5.25
N LEU A 185 -7.98 24.83 4.53
CA LEU A 185 -7.71 25.32 3.18
C LEU A 185 -8.92 25.02 2.27
N PRO A 186 -9.14 25.81 1.20
CA PRO A 186 -10.22 25.56 0.25
C PRO A 186 -9.81 24.47 -0.76
N LEU A 187 -9.50 23.29 -0.22
CA LEU A 187 -8.80 22.22 -0.93
C LEU A 187 -9.10 20.86 -0.30
N VAL A 188 -9.28 19.86 -1.15
CA VAL A 188 -9.20 18.44 -0.77
C VAL A 188 -8.14 17.78 -1.63
N LEU A 189 -7.19 17.10 -0.99
CA LEU A 189 -6.12 16.35 -1.64
C LEU A 189 -6.19 14.88 -1.27
N TYR A 190 -5.76 14.05 -2.20
CA TYR A 190 -5.53 12.63 -1.99
C TYR A 190 -4.24 12.21 -2.68
N GLY A 191 -3.37 11.56 -1.91
CA GLY A 191 -2.18 10.89 -2.40
C GLY A 191 -2.32 9.39 -2.17
N PHE A 192 -1.91 8.58 -3.16
CA PHE A 192 -1.99 7.13 -3.04
C PHE A 192 -0.88 6.58 -2.16
N PRO A 193 -1.14 5.49 -1.41
CA PRO A 193 -0.09 4.59 -1.00
C PRO A 193 0.70 4.11 -2.23
N ARG A 194 2.03 3.99 -2.09
CA ARG A 194 2.97 3.74 -3.19
C ARG A 194 2.64 2.53 -4.08
N ASP A 195 1.99 1.52 -3.51
CA ASP A 195 1.69 0.25 -4.17
C ASP A 195 0.24 0.12 -4.67
N TRP A 196 -0.58 1.16 -4.48
CA TRP A 196 -1.90 1.24 -5.09
C TRP A 196 -1.78 1.53 -6.58
N ARG A 197 -2.65 0.88 -7.36
CA ARG A 197 -2.77 1.03 -8.82
C ARG A 197 -4.23 1.18 -9.20
N PRO A 198 -4.93 2.19 -8.64
CA PRO A 198 -6.36 2.34 -8.90
C PRO A 198 -6.60 2.53 -10.40
N ILE A 199 -7.67 1.95 -10.90
CA ILE A 199 -8.09 2.16 -12.29
C ILE A 199 -8.66 3.57 -12.49
N SER A 200 -9.18 4.19 -11.42
CA SER A 200 -9.64 5.58 -11.43
C SER A 200 -9.67 6.17 -10.02
N ILE A 201 -9.54 7.50 -9.94
CA ILE A 201 -9.91 8.30 -8.76
C ILE A 201 -10.97 9.31 -9.15
N GLY A 202 -12.05 9.38 -8.37
CA GLY A 202 -13.10 10.39 -8.50
C GLY A 202 -13.10 11.31 -7.28
N PHE A 203 -13.39 12.59 -7.49
CA PHE A 203 -13.69 13.54 -6.42
C PHE A 203 -15.12 14.01 -6.52
N VAL A 204 -15.78 14.12 -5.37
CA VAL A 204 -17.10 14.73 -5.22
C VAL A 204 -17.03 15.71 -4.05
N VAL A 205 -17.11 17.00 -4.35
CA VAL A 205 -17.12 18.05 -3.32
C VAL A 205 -18.52 18.65 -3.26
N ALA A 206 -19.22 18.44 -2.15
CA ALA A 206 -20.56 18.98 -1.92
C ALA A 206 -20.48 20.28 -1.10
N PHE A 207 -20.92 21.39 -1.69
CA PHE A 207 -21.08 22.68 -1.03
C PHE A 207 -22.47 22.75 -0.40
N LEU A 208 -22.52 22.63 0.93
CA LEU A 208 -23.74 22.38 1.69
C LEU A 208 -24.53 23.65 2.04
N ASP A 209 -24.00 24.81 1.73
CA ASP A 209 -24.65 26.11 1.94
C ASP A 209 -24.87 26.80 0.58
N GLU A 210 -25.71 27.84 0.53
CA GLU A 210 -26.02 28.61 -0.69
C GLU A 210 -24.89 29.57 -1.12
N ASP A 211 -23.85 29.72 -0.30
CA ASP A 211 -22.63 30.42 -0.65
C ASP A 211 -21.76 29.43 -1.45
N PHE A 212 -21.66 29.62 -2.77
CA PHE A 212 -20.82 28.82 -3.66
C PHE A 212 -19.53 29.56 -4.01
N PRO A 213 -18.39 28.85 -4.15
CA PRO A 213 -17.15 29.47 -4.60
C PRO A 213 -17.26 29.99 -6.04
N ARG A 214 -16.50 31.04 -6.36
CA ARG A 214 -16.43 31.63 -7.71
C ARG A 214 -15.76 30.72 -8.71
N THR A 215 -14.77 29.95 -8.25
CA THR A 215 -14.04 29.00 -9.08
C THR A 215 -13.84 27.69 -8.33
N VAL A 216 -13.94 26.59 -9.06
CA VAL A 216 -13.57 25.25 -8.62
C VAL A 216 -12.71 24.63 -9.70
N SER A 217 -11.68 23.88 -9.32
CA SER A 217 -10.80 23.23 -10.27
C SER A 217 -10.31 21.89 -9.74
N ALA A 218 -10.29 20.87 -10.61
CA ALA A 218 -9.50 19.68 -10.39
C ALA A 218 -8.02 20.04 -10.52
N LEU A 219 -7.17 19.36 -9.76
CA LEU A 219 -5.73 19.55 -9.80
C LEU A 219 -5.00 18.22 -9.76
N VAL A 220 -3.86 18.19 -10.46
CA VAL A 220 -2.84 17.15 -10.39
C VAL A 220 -1.53 17.83 -10.07
N ALA A 221 -0.79 17.33 -9.09
CA ALA A 221 0.45 17.95 -8.63
C ALA A 221 1.48 16.89 -8.25
N ASP A 222 2.75 17.10 -8.57
CA ASP A 222 3.81 16.16 -8.17
C ASP A 222 4.17 16.31 -6.69
N THR A 223 4.04 17.52 -6.14
CA THR A 223 4.32 17.81 -4.73
C THR A 223 3.26 18.71 -4.10
N ILE A 224 3.22 18.76 -2.76
CA ILE A 224 2.30 19.65 -2.03
C ILE A 224 2.61 21.13 -2.29
N ILE A 225 3.86 21.44 -2.66
CA ILE A 225 4.30 22.79 -3.01
C ILE A 225 3.66 23.21 -4.34
N ASP A 226 3.62 22.31 -5.32
CA ASP A 226 3.07 22.59 -6.66
C ASP A 226 1.56 22.89 -6.63
N VAL A 227 0.85 22.33 -5.63
CA VAL A 227 -0.57 22.63 -5.37
C VAL A 227 -0.78 24.13 -5.12
N GLY A 228 0.12 24.76 -4.37
CA GLY A 228 0.05 26.18 -4.02
C GLY A 228 0.38 27.12 -5.19
N PHE A 229 1.19 26.68 -6.14
CA PHE A 229 1.57 27.47 -7.33
C PHE A 229 0.61 27.32 -8.51
N GLY A 230 -0.37 26.41 -8.42
CA GLY A 230 -1.47 26.30 -9.38
C GLY A 230 -1.08 25.70 -10.73
N HIS A 231 -0.04 24.86 -10.77
CA HIS A 231 0.28 24.09 -11.96
C HIS A 231 -0.84 23.06 -12.23
N GLU A 232 -1.28 22.96 -13.50
CA GLU A 232 -2.27 21.99 -14.00
C GLU A 232 -3.64 21.99 -13.28
N ARG A 233 -4.33 23.13 -13.30
CA ARG A 233 -5.74 23.24 -12.87
C ARG A 233 -6.70 23.07 -14.05
N THR A 234 -7.68 22.19 -13.89
CA THR A 234 -8.79 22.02 -14.84
C THR A 234 -10.08 22.55 -14.21
N PRO A 235 -10.73 23.58 -14.75
CA PRO A 235 -11.96 24.13 -14.20
C PRO A 235 -13.06 23.07 -14.08
N LEU A 236 -13.84 23.14 -12.99
CA LEU A 236 -15.00 22.30 -12.76
C LEU A 236 -16.24 23.18 -12.62
N GLU A 237 -17.35 22.69 -13.17
CA GLU A 237 -18.66 23.28 -12.93
C GLU A 237 -19.25 22.76 -11.62
N ILE A 238 -20.05 23.62 -10.96
CA ILE A 238 -20.85 23.23 -9.80
C ILE A 238 -22.25 22.93 -10.32
N ASP A 239 -22.69 21.70 -10.16
CA ASP A 239 -24.01 21.21 -10.54
C ASP A 239 -24.71 20.60 -9.32
N ASP A 240 -25.93 21.05 -9.04
CA ASP A 240 -26.69 20.72 -7.81
C ASP A 240 -25.87 20.87 -6.52
N GLY A 241 -25.10 21.95 -6.42
CA GLY A 241 -24.24 22.23 -5.27
C GLY A 241 -23.02 21.32 -5.14
N MET A 242 -22.69 20.55 -6.19
CA MET A 242 -21.58 19.61 -6.19
C MET A 242 -20.62 19.89 -7.35
N ALA A 243 -19.32 19.84 -7.06
CA ALA A 243 -18.29 19.74 -8.08
C ALA A 243 -17.78 18.30 -8.15
N ARG A 244 -17.64 17.76 -9.37
CA ARG A 244 -17.24 16.38 -9.60
C ARG A 244 -16.12 16.32 -10.63
N CYS A 245 -15.15 15.44 -10.41
CA CYS A 245 -14.19 15.08 -11.44
C CYS A 245 -13.79 13.61 -11.31
N ARG A 246 -13.32 13.05 -12.40
CA ARG A 246 -12.78 11.70 -12.47
C ARG A 246 -11.48 11.73 -13.26
N ILE A 247 -10.52 10.97 -12.78
CA ILE A 247 -9.20 10.81 -13.38
C ILE A 247 -8.96 9.32 -13.53
N ASP A 248 -8.88 8.86 -14.76
CA ASP A 248 -8.62 7.47 -15.08
C ASP A 248 -7.12 7.20 -15.14
N ARG A 249 -6.74 5.99 -14.68
CA ARG A 249 -5.36 5.52 -14.60
C ARG A 249 -4.42 6.56 -13.95
N PRO A 250 -4.74 7.07 -12.76
CA PRO A 250 -3.93 8.09 -12.13
C PRO A 250 -2.52 7.53 -11.82
N ARG A 251 -1.51 8.39 -11.96
CA ARG A 251 -0.14 8.08 -11.57
C ARG A 251 -0.02 8.03 -10.05
N ARG A 252 0.84 7.14 -9.57
CA ARG A 252 1.03 6.89 -8.13
C ARG A 252 1.98 7.87 -7.43
N ASP A 253 2.75 8.63 -8.21
CA ASP A 253 3.75 9.58 -7.74
C ASP A 253 3.23 11.01 -7.71
N GLN A 254 1.90 11.19 -7.77
CA GLN A 254 1.23 12.48 -7.81
C GLN A 254 0.16 12.60 -6.73
N LEU A 255 -0.19 13.84 -6.44
CA LEU A 255 -1.32 14.27 -5.63
C LEU A 255 -2.47 14.66 -6.55
N TYR A 256 -3.67 14.24 -6.18
CA TYR A 256 -4.90 14.57 -6.88
C TYR A 256 -5.82 15.35 -5.96
N GLY A 257 -6.63 16.24 -6.51
CA GLY A 257 -7.54 16.99 -5.67
C GLY A 257 -8.48 17.91 -6.37
N VAL A 258 -9.20 18.66 -5.54
CA VAL A 258 -10.09 19.75 -5.95
C VAL A 258 -9.78 20.97 -5.09
N TRP A 259 -9.58 22.11 -5.75
CA TRP A 259 -9.32 23.42 -5.17
C TRP A 259 -10.45 24.38 -5.52
N TRP A 260 -10.78 25.32 -4.63
CA TRP A 260 -11.78 26.35 -4.89
C TRP A 260 -11.42 27.73 -4.31
N GLU A 261 -12.07 28.78 -4.82
CA GLU A 261 -11.84 30.17 -4.41
C GLU A 261 -13.17 30.93 -4.29
N TRP A 262 -13.31 31.78 -3.27
CA TRP A 262 -14.54 32.51 -2.88
C TRP A 262 -14.63 33.93 -3.42
#